data_AF-A0AAW8UQE6-F1
#
_entry.id   AF-A0AAW8UQE6-F1
#
_cell.length_a   1.000
_cell.length_b   1.000
_cell.length_c   1.000
_cell.angle_alpha   90.00
_cell.angle_beta   90.00
_cell.angle_gamma   90.00
#
_symmetry.space_group_name_H-M   'P 1'
#
loop_
_entity.id
_entity.type
_entity.pdbx_description
1 polymer ?
#
loop_
_entity_poly.entity_id
_entity_poly.type
_entity_poly.pdbx_seq_one_letter_code
_entity_poly.pdbx_strand_id
1 'polypeptide(L)'
;YNSYRGKVGTVAKNRIHRRFYTNICHQKITTDTTEFKYYEVDTTGVVRQKKLYLDPFMDFYNSEILSYRISEKPNALAIMEG
;
A
#
# COMPACT_ATOMS: atom_id res chain seq x y z
N TYR A 1 -0.65 -2.99 -17.88
CA TYR A 1 0.49 -3.54 -17.14
C TYR A 1 0.11 -4.93 -16.66
N ASN A 2 0.88 -5.94 -17.05
CA ASN A 2 0.76 -7.32 -16.56
C ASN A 2 2.18 -7.73 -16.16
N SER A 3 2.46 -7.76 -14.86
CA SER A 3 3.79 -8.09 -14.32
C SER A 3 4.07 -9.59 -14.28
N TYR A 4 3.07 -10.43 -14.57
CA TYR A 4 3.17 -11.88 -14.42
C TYR A 4 3.45 -12.56 -15.77
N ARG A 5 4.52 -13.37 -15.81
CA ARG A 5 5.16 -13.90 -17.03
C ARG A 5 5.06 -15.44 -17.19
N GLY A 6 4.13 -16.11 -16.51
CA GLY A 6 4.01 -17.56 -16.57
C GLY A 6 2.60 -18.07 -16.31
N LYS A 7 2.37 -19.38 -16.37
CA LYS A 7 1.11 -20.02 -15.97
C LYS A 7 1.47 -21.17 -15.04
N VAL A 8 1.74 -20.87 -13.77
CA VAL A 8 1.95 -21.89 -12.74
C VAL A 8 0.68 -21.93 -11.89
N GLY A 9 -0.18 -22.93 -12.11
CA GLY A 9 -1.39 -23.19 -11.31
C GLY A 9 -2.70 -22.53 -11.79
N THR A 10 -3.74 -22.65 -10.95
CA THR A 10 -5.08 -22.08 -11.19
C THR A 10 -5.06 -20.56 -11.03
N VAL A 11 -5.29 -19.84 -12.12
CA VAL A 11 -5.36 -18.38 -12.12
C VAL A 11 -6.68 -17.94 -11.48
N ALA A 12 -6.61 -17.23 -10.35
CA ALA A 12 -7.78 -16.62 -9.73
C ALA A 12 -8.45 -15.64 -10.71
N LYS A 13 -9.79 -15.60 -10.73
CA LYS A 13 -10.54 -14.67 -11.59
C LYS A 13 -10.13 -13.23 -11.25
N ASN A 14 -9.66 -12.49 -12.25
CA ASN A 14 -9.34 -11.07 -12.10
C ASN A 14 -10.62 -10.31 -11.76
N ARG A 15 -10.87 -9.94 -10.51
CA ARG A 15 -12.12 -9.26 -10.12
C ARG A 15 -12.13 -7.79 -10.57
N ILE A 16 -10.98 -7.15 -10.60
CA ILE A 16 -10.86 -5.71 -10.87
C ILE A 16 -10.92 -5.40 -12.36
N HIS A 17 -10.36 -6.23 -13.25
CA HIS A 17 -10.28 -5.98 -14.70
C HIS A 17 -9.75 -4.57 -15.04
N ARG A 18 -8.83 -4.04 -14.22
CA ARG A 18 -8.30 -2.65 -14.33
C ARG A 18 -9.39 -1.56 -14.26
N ARG A 19 -10.55 -1.87 -13.68
CA ARG A 19 -11.62 -0.90 -13.38
C ARG A 19 -11.35 -0.24 -12.03
N PHE A 20 -10.44 0.73 -12.04
CA PHE A 20 -10.03 1.52 -10.88
C PHE A 20 -10.97 2.70 -10.57
N TYR A 21 -12.07 2.82 -11.31
CA TYR A 21 -13.10 3.81 -11.06
C TYR A 21 -14.41 3.12 -10.71
N THR A 22 -15.23 3.77 -9.89
CA THR A 22 -16.60 3.39 -9.60
C THR A 22 -17.45 4.64 -9.36
N ASN A 23 -18.75 4.55 -9.63
CA ASN A 23 -19.72 5.61 -9.31
C ASN A 23 -20.38 5.41 -7.94
N ILE A 24 -20.00 4.36 -7.20
CA ILE A 24 -20.58 4.01 -5.90
C ILE A 24 -19.51 4.20 -4.83
N CYS A 25 -19.76 5.12 -3.90
CA CYS A 25 -18.92 5.39 -2.75
C CYS A 25 -18.63 4.10 -1.94
N HIS A 26 -17.39 3.94 -1.50
CA HIS A 26 -16.87 2.80 -0.73
C HIS A 26 -17.01 1.42 -1.40
N GLN A 27 -17.36 1.34 -2.69
CA GLN A 27 -17.52 0.05 -3.37
C GLN A 27 -16.17 -0.64 -3.58
N LYS A 28 -15.10 0.14 -3.77
CA LYS A 28 -13.75 -0.38 -4.02
C LYS A 28 -12.76 0.48 -3.25
N ILE A 29 -12.24 -0.10 -2.18
CA ILE A 29 -11.17 0.49 -1.40
C ILE A 29 -9.88 -0.21 -1.80
N THR A 30 -8.85 0.58 -2.07
CA THR A 30 -7.50 0.07 -2.36
C THR A 30 -6.55 0.51 -1.26
N THR A 31 -5.51 -0.29 -1.05
CA THR A 31 -4.36 0.09 -0.24
C THR A 31 -3.09 -0.19 -1.02
N ASP A 32 -2.06 0.61 -0.80
CA ASP A 32 -0.74 0.43 -1.41
C ASP A 32 0.35 0.69 -0.37
N THR A 33 1.38 -0.16 -0.31
CA THR A 33 2.45 0.00 0.69
C THR A 33 3.62 0.77 0.09
N THR A 34 3.81 2.01 0.54
CA THR A 34 4.93 2.87 0.11
C THR A 34 6.07 2.84 1.15
N GLU A 35 7.28 2.41 0.75
CA GLU A 35 8.50 2.49 1.58
C GLU A 35 9.20 3.85 1.41
N PHE A 36 9.33 4.61 2.49
CA PHE A 36 10.18 5.79 2.60
C PHE A 36 11.48 5.45 3.33
N LYS A 37 12.59 6.00 2.85
CA LYS A 37 13.89 5.93 3.53
C LYS A 37 14.24 7.30 4.07
N TYR A 38 14.62 7.36 5.34
CA TYR A 38 15.06 8.60 5.98
C TYR A 38 16.37 8.39 6.73
N TYR A 39 17.09 9.47 6.96
CA TYR A 39 18.38 9.46 7.65
C TYR A 39 18.25 10.25 8.94
N GLU A 40 18.71 9.66 10.04
CA GLU A 40 18.71 10.26 11.36
C GLU A 40 20.15 10.30 11.90
N VAL A 41 20.53 11.40 12.53
CA VAL A 41 21.85 11.54 13.14
C VAL A 41 21.73 11.15 14.62
N ASP A 42 22.48 10.15 15.05
CA ASP A 42 22.53 9.76 16.45
C ASP A 42 23.24 10.85 17.29
N THR A 43 23.04 10.83 18.61
CA THR A 43 23.74 11.67 19.60
C THR A 43 25.26 11.63 19.50
N THR A 44 25.82 10.61 18.87
CA THR A 44 27.25 10.41 18.60
C THR A 44 27.72 10.97 17.25
N GLY A 45 26.82 11.58 16.46
CA GLY A 45 27.12 12.15 15.14
C GLY A 45 27.08 11.16 13.98
N VAL A 46 26.70 9.90 14.22
CA VAL A 46 26.61 8.86 13.18
C VAL A 46 25.26 8.93 12.46
N VAL A 47 25.28 9.00 11.12
CA VAL A 47 24.09 8.95 10.28
C VAL A 47 23.59 7.51 10.16
N ARG A 48 22.36 7.25 10.59
CA ARG A 48 21.68 5.96 10.44
C ARG A 48 20.53 6.07 9.47
N GLN A 49 20.46 5.12 8.54
CA GLN A 49 19.33 4.99 7.63
C GLN A 49 18.22 4.21 8.32
N LYS A 50 17.01 4.76 8.30
CA LYS A 50 15.77 4.13 8.75
C LYS A 50 14.75 4.04 7.62
N LYS A 51 13.75 3.21 7.84
CA LYS A 51 12.66 2.95 6.89
C LYS A 51 11.32 3.26 7.55
N LEU A 52 10.39 3.73 6.75
CA LEU A 52 9.01 4.00 7.13
C LEU A 52 8.11 3.46 6.03
N TYR A 53 7.00 2.85 6.41
CA TYR A 53 6.01 2.28 5.50
C TYR A 53 4.70 3.03 5.69
N LEU A 54 4.13 3.51 4.58
CA LEU A 54 2.83 4.17 4.54
C LEU A 54 1.84 3.30 3.77
N ASP A 55 0.72 3.03 4.40
CA ASP A 55 -0.40 2.28 3.83
C ASP A 55 -1.64 3.19 3.83
N PRO A 56 -1.95 3.90 2.72
CA PRO A 56 -3.16 4.69 2.60
C PRO A 56 -4.33 3.83 2.10
N PHE A 57 -5.51 4.00 2.67
CA PHE A 57 -6.76 3.38 2.23
C PHE A 57 -7.53 4.39 1.38
N MET A 58 -7.60 4.16 0.08
CA MET A 58 -8.19 5.07 -0.89
C MET A 58 -9.50 4.51 -1.45
N ASP A 59 -10.53 5.36 -1.54
CA ASP A 59 -11.76 5.06 -2.28
C ASP A 59 -11.61 5.40 -3.77
N PHE A 60 -11.96 4.45 -4.64
CA PHE A 60 -11.97 4.64 -6.09
C PHE A 60 -13.14 5.45 -6.64
N TYR A 61 -14.11 5.85 -5.81
CA TYR A 61 -15.18 6.75 -6.22
C TYR A 61 -14.67 8.17 -6.50
N ASN A 62 -13.95 8.75 -5.54
CA ASN A 62 -13.51 10.15 -5.55
C ASN A 62 -11.98 10.31 -5.30
N SER A 63 -11.24 9.19 -5.21
CA SER A 63 -9.82 9.18 -4.86
C SER A 63 -9.50 9.75 -3.47
N GLU A 64 -10.49 9.80 -2.58
CA GLU A 64 -10.30 10.23 -1.20
C GLU A 64 -9.54 9.16 -0.40
N ILE A 65 -8.63 9.63 0.45
CA ILE A 65 -7.96 8.78 1.44
C ILE A 65 -8.85 8.71 2.67
N LEU A 66 -9.44 7.53 2.92
CA LEU A 66 -10.33 7.28 4.04
C LEU A 66 -9.55 7.12 5.36
N SER A 67 -8.43 6.41 5.31
CA SER A 67 -7.52 6.23 6.44
C SER A 67 -6.09 6.04 5.94
N TYR A 68 -5.11 6.18 6.83
CA TYR A 68 -3.73 5.85 6.52
C TYR A 68 -3.06 5.27 7.75
N ARG A 69 -2.05 4.42 7.52
CA ARG A 69 -1.22 3.88 8.57
C ARG A 69 0.24 4.06 8.26
N ILE A 70 1.00 4.38 9.31
CA ILE A 70 2.45 4.54 9.25
C ILE A 70 3.08 3.50 10.18
N SER A 71 4.08 2.78 9.69
CA SER A 71 4.80 1.75 10.44
C SER A 71 6.29 1.77 10.13
N GLU A 72 7.14 1.46 11.11
CA GLU A 72 8.59 1.28 10.89
C GLU A 72 8.93 -0.06 10.24
N LYS A 73 7.97 -1.01 10.24
CA LYS A 73 8.15 -2.36 9.71
C LYS A 73 7.05 -2.69 8.70
N PRO A 74 7.37 -3.41 7.61
CA PRO A 74 6.36 -3.87 6.67
C PRO A 74 5.66 -5.09 7.30
N ASN A 75 4.49 -4.89 7.91
CA ASN A 75 3.70 -5.97 8.51
C ASN A 75 2.29 -6.00 7.94
N ALA A 76 1.81 -7.20 7.59
CA ALA A 76 0.42 -7.40 7.15
C ALA A 76 -0.59 -6.99 8.24
N LEU A 77 -0.19 -7.09 9.52
CA LEU A 77 -0.99 -6.63 10.65
C LEU A 77 -1.28 -5.13 10.60
N ALA A 78 -0.36 -4.29 10.10
CA ALA A 78 -0.66 -2.87 9.94
C ALA A 78 -1.82 -2.65 8.98
N ILE A 79 -1.84 -3.39 7.87
CA ILE A 79 -2.90 -3.29 6.87
C ILE A 79 -4.22 -3.86 7.40
N MET A 80 -4.20 -4.90 8.23
CA MET A 80 -5.42 -5.53 8.75
C MET A 80 -6.10 -4.75 9.88
N GLU A 81 -5.39 -3.85 10.54
CA GLU A 81 -5.88 -3.02 11.64
C GLU A 81 -6.20 -1.57 11.22
N GLY A 82 -6.11 -1.25 9.93
CA GLY A 82 -6.32 0.10 9.37
C GLY A 82 -7.71 0.38 8.84
#